data_AF-A0A452ZSX1-F1
#
_entry.id   AF-A0A452ZSX1-F1
#
_cell.length_a   1.000
_cell.length_b   1.000
_cell.length_c   1.000
_cell.angle_alpha   90.00
_cell.angle_beta   90.00
_cell.angle_gamma   90.00
#
_symmetry.space_group_name_H-M   'P 1'
#
loop_
_entity.id
_entity.type
_entity.pdbx_description
1 polymer ?
#
loop_
_entity_poly.entity_id
_entity_poly.type
_entity_poly.pdbx_seq_one_letter_code
_entity_poly.pdbx_strand_id
1 'polypeptide(L)'
;NLTGGTLLLRNKYYIVIYRGKDFLPTSVAAALAEREELTKDIQNLEEQRRSISIEHSSEDGFDGHALVGTLAEFQEAQARWGRNVTSKEQQEMKEASFRSEKEKLFRRLEHKLSI
;
A
#
# COMPACT_ATOMS: atom_id res chain seq x y z
N ASN A 1 -25.80 -10.27 -0.96
CA ASN A 1 -25.39 -9.39 0.16
C ASN A 1 -25.25 -7.95 -0.34
N LEU A 2 -26.25 -7.08 -0.11
CA LEU A 2 -26.33 -5.74 -0.72
C LEU A 2 -25.39 -4.67 -0.10
N THR A 3 -24.77 -4.89 1.07
CA THR A 3 -23.98 -3.85 1.77
C THR A 3 -22.57 -4.26 2.22
N GLY A 4 -22.15 -5.51 1.99
CA GLY A 4 -20.78 -5.97 2.29
C GLY A 4 -20.34 -5.86 3.76
N GLY A 5 -21.24 -5.55 4.70
CA GLY A 5 -20.97 -5.48 6.14
C GLY A 5 -21.82 -6.47 6.93
N THR A 6 -21.41 -6.74 8.18
CA THR A 6 -22.12 -7.66 9.08
C THR A 6 -23.22 -6.90 9.83
N LEU A 7 -24.47 -7.35 9.68
CA LEU A 7 -25.58 -6.79 10.44
C LEU A 7 -25.39 -7.09 11.94
N LEU A 8 -25.34 -6.05 12.77
CA LEU A 8 -25.28 -6.19 14.23
C LEU A 8 -26.66 -6.09 14.86
N LEU A 9 -27.47 -5.13 14.40
CA LEU A 9 -28.78 -4.85 14.97
C LEU A 9 -29.74 -4.31 13.90
N ARG A 10 -30.98 -4.77 13.93
CA ARG A 10 -32.08 -4.25 13.10
C ARG A 10 -33.30 -3.97 13.95
N ASN A 11 -33.78 -2.74 13.89
CA ASN A 11 -35.02 -2.28 14.51
C ASN A 11 -35.93 -1.70 13.41
N LYS A 12 -37.19 -1.37 13.74
CA LYS A 12 -38.14 -0.69 12.86
C LYS A 12 -37.61 0.66 12.35
N TYR A 13 -36.81 1.36 13.15
CA TYR A 13 -36.36 2.72 12.85
C TYR A 13 -34.91 2.84 12.39
N TYR A 14 -34.06 1.85 12.66
CA TYR A 14 -32.64 1.92 12.30
C TYR A 14 -32.01 0.54 12.13
N ILE A 15 -30.88 0.52 11.43
CA ILE A 15 -30.05 -0.66 11.20
C ILE A 15 -28.61 -0.30 11.56
N VAL A 16 -27.95 -1.13 12.36
CA VAL A 16 -26.53 -1.00 12.70
C VAL A 16 -25.76 -2.11 12.00
N ILE A 17 -24.77 -1.71 11.19
CA ILE A 17 -23.93 -2.62 10.41
C ILE A 17 -22.48 -2.37 10.80
N TYR A 18 -21.76 -3.45 11.13
CA TYR A 18 -20.32 -3.42 11.23
C TYR A 18 -19.71 -3.58 9.84
N ARG A 19 -19.06 -2.53 9.36
CA ARG A 19 -18.09 -2.62 8.28
C ARG A 19 -16.71 -2.57 8.92
N GLY A 20 -15.90 -3.60 8.67
CA GLY A 20 -14.60 -3.76 9.31
C GLY A 20 -13.62 -2.61 9.03
N LYS A 21 -12.40 -2.74 9.56
CA LYS A 21 -11.33 -1.73 9.42
C LYS A 21 -11.00 -1.34 7.97
N ASP A 22 -11.31 -2.22 7.02
CA ASP A 22 -11.08 -2.02 5.59
C ASP A 22 -12.10 -1.05 4.94
N PHE A 23 -13.03 -0.47 5.72
CA PHE A 23 -13.97 0.52 5.21
C PHE A 23 -13.35 1.90 5.09
N LEU A 24 -13.35 2.41 3.87
CA LEU A 24 -12.94 3.77 3.53
C LEU A 24 -14.14 4.49 2.87
N PRO A 25 -14.66 5.58 3.45
CA PRO A 25 -15.69 6.38 2.79
C PRO A 25 -15.19 6.90 1.44
N THR A 26 -16.08 6.98 0.44
CA THR A 26 -15.72 7.41 -0.93
C THR A 26 -15.04 8.78 -0.96
N SER A 27 -15.48 9.72 -0.13
CA SER A 27 -14.85 11.05 -0.01
C SER A 27 -13.40 10.96 0.48
N VAL A 28 -13.11 10.08 1.44
CA VAL A 28 -11.76 9.87 1.96
C VAL A 28 -10.90 9.15 0.92
N ALA A 29 -11.45 8.17 0.21
CA ALA A 29 -10.76 7.49 -0.89
C ALA A 29 -10.37 8.45 -2.01
N ALA A 30 -11.29 9.34 -2.40
CA ALA A 30 -11.03 10.37 -3.41
C ALA A 30 -9.94 11.35 -2.96
N ALA A 31 -10.04 11.89 -1.73
CA ALA A 31 -9.03 12.80 -1.19
C ALA A 31 -7.63 12.16 -1.09
N LEU A 32 -7.55 10.85 -0.81
CA LEU A 32 -6.29 10.11 -0.83
C LEU A 32 -5.72 9.96 -2.24
N ALA A 33 -6.57 9.64 -3.22
CA ALA A 33 -6.16 9.52 -4.62
C ALA A 33 -5.65 10.86 -5.17
N GLU A 34 -6.37 11.95 -4.94
CA GLU A 34 -5.95 13.31 -5.31
C GLU A 34 -4.60 13.67 -4.69
N ARG A 35 -4.41 13.36 -3.40
CA ARG A 35 -3.14 13.62 -2.73
C ARG A 35 -1.99 12.78 -3.29
N GLU A 36 -2.25 11.54 -3.67
CA GLU A 36 -1.25 10.67 -4.29
C GLU A 36 -0.82 11.22 -5.66
N GLU A 37 -1.78 11.70 -6.46
CA GLU A 37 -1.51 12.35 -7.75
C GLU A 37 -0.65 13.61 -7.59
N LEU A 38 -1.04 14.52 -6.69
CA LEU A 38 -0.25 15.72 -6.39
C LEU A 38 1.19 15.39 -5.95
N THR A 39 1.37 14.32 -5.19
CA THR A 39 2.69 13.90 -4.73
C THR A 39 3.55 13.41 -5.90
N LYS A 40 2.96 12.68 -6.86
CA LYS A 40 3.65 12.23 -8.08
C LYS A 40 4.06 13.41 -8.95
N ASP A 41 3.19 14.40 -9.11
CA ASP A 41 3.48 15.60 -9.89
C ASP A 41 4.66 16.39 -9.30
N ILE A 42 4.68 16.55 -7.97
CA ILE A 42 5.80 17.19 -7.27
C ILE A 42 7.09 16.41 -7.51
N GLN A 43 7.08 15.09 -7.35
CA GLN A 43 8.26 14.24 -7.55
C GLN A 43 8.80 14.34 -8.98
N ASN A 44 7.91 14.38 -9.98
CA ASN A 44 8.29 14.54 -11.39
C ASN A 44 8.93 15.92 -11.66
N LEU A 45 8.36 17.00 -11.09
CA LEU A 45 8.91 18.34 -11.23
C LEU A 45 10.29 18.47 -10.56
N GLU A 46 10.46 17.88 -9.37
CA GLU A 46 11.75 17.86 -8.68
C GLU A 46 12.81 17.12 -9.51
N GLU A 47 12.47 15.98 -10.11
CA GLU A 47 13.39 15.23 -10.97
C GLU A 47 13.72 16.01 -12.25
N GLN A 48 12.75 16.67 -12.89
CA GLN A 48 12.99 17.51 -14.06
C GLN A 48 13.93 18.68 -13.75
N ARG A 49 13.81 19.29 -12.56
CA ARG A 49 14.74 20.33 -12.11
C ARG A 49 16.14 19.77 -11.86
N ARG A 50 16.23 18.55 -11.29
CA ARG A 50 17.50 17.86 -11.08
C ARG A 50 18.20 17.53 -12.40
N SER A 51 17.49 17.04 -13.41
CA SER A 51 18.07 16.70 -14.71
C SER A 51 18.68 17.92 -15.41
N ILE A 52 17.97 19.06 -15.41
CA ILE A 52 18.46 20.32 -16.01
C ILE A 52 19.74 20.79 -15.30
N SER A 53 19.83 20.66 -13.97
CA SER A 53 21.04 21.05 -13.24
C SER A 53 22.25 20.16 -13.53
N ILE A 54 22.02 18.89 -13.88
CA ILE A 54 23.09 17.94 -14.25
C ILE A 54 23.56 18.24 -15.68
N GLU A 55 22.65 18.49 -16.62
CA GLU A 55 22.99 18.80 -18.03
C GLU A 55 23.88 20.04 -18.18
N HIS A 56 23.76 21.02 -17.28
CA HIS A 56 24.60 22.22 -17.28
C HIS A 56 26.01 22.02 -16.68
N SER A 57 26.33 20.83 -16.15
CA SER A 57 27.59 20.55 -15.45
C SER A 57 28.58 19.66 -16.23
N SER A 58 28.22 19.19 -17.42
CA SER A 58 28.97 18.15 -18.15
C SER A 58 29.81 18.69 -19.31
N GLU A 59 30.87 19.45 -19.00
CA GLU A 59 32.11 19.48 -19.81
C GLU A 59 33.21 18.73 -19.04
N ASP A 60 33.08 17.41 -18.83
CA ASP A 60 34.25 16.52 -18.80
C ASP A 60 33.84 15.05 -18.94
N GLY A 61 34.60 14.29 -19.71
CA GLY A 61 34.24 12.96 -20.22
C GLY A 61 34.30 11.83 -19.19
N PHE A 62 33.24 11.63 -18.43
CA PHE A 62 33.01 10.37 -17.70
C PHE A 62 31.77 9.63 -18.21
N ASP A 63 32.03 8.58 -18.99
CA ASP A 63 31.08 7.64 -19.60
C ASP A 63 30.43 6.70 -18.56
N GLY A 64 29.73 7.28 -17.59
CA GLY A 64 29.09 6.51 -16.53
C GLY A 64 28.55 7.39 -15.40
N HIS A 65 27.65 8.32 -15.71
CA HIS A 65 26.82 8.91 -14.65
C HIS A 65 26.01 7.79 -13.99
N ALA A 66 26.31 7.46 -12.74
CA ALA A 66 25.55 6.49 -11.99
C ALA A 66 24.13 7.04 -11.77
N LEU A 67 23.14 6.42 -12.41
CA LEU A 67 21.71 6.73 -12.32
C LEU A 67 21.12 6.52 -10.91
N VAL A 68 21.97 6.35 -9.89
CA VAL A 68 21.62 5.90 -8.55
C VAL A 68 20.97 7.04 -7.77
N GLY A 69 19.84 6.73 -7.12
CA GLY A 69 19.02 7.66 -6.36
C GLY A 69 18.05 8.50 -7.20
N THR A 70 17.90 8.22 -8.49
CA THR A 70 16.97 8.95 -9.38
C THR A 70 15.61 8.27 -9.45
N LEU A 71 14.55 9.04 -9.78
CA LEU A 71 13.23 8.48 -10.06
C LEU A 71 13.26 7.42 -11.19
N ALA A 72 14.11 7.62 -12.20
CA ALA A 72 14.25 6.70 -13.33
C ALA A 72 14.81 5.34 -12.89
N GLU A 73 15.83 5.32 -12.03
CA GLU A 73 16.34 4.06 -11.44
C GLU A 73 15.26 3.37 -10.62
N PHE A 74 14.50 4.10 -9.80
CA PHE A 74 13.40 3.51 -9.04
C PHE A 74 12.36 2.85 -9.95
N GLN A 75 11.97 3.51 -11.05
CA GLN A 75 11.03 2.97 -12.03
C GLN A 75 11.59 1.73 -12.73
N GLU A 76 12.87 1.74 -13.12
CA GLU A 76 13.54 0.58 -13.71
C GLU A 76 13.62 -0.59 -12.72
N ALA A 77 13.94 -0.31 -11.46
CA ALA A 77 13.96 -1.30 -10.40
C ALA A 77 12.57 -1.89 -10.15
N GLN A 78 11.54 -1.06 -10.14
CA GLN A 78 10.16 -1.49 -10.03
C GLN A 78 9.73 -2.31 -11.27
N ALA A 79 10.19 -1.98 -12.47
CA ALA A 79 9.90 -2.76 -13.68
C ALA A 79 10.61 -4.12 -13.69
N ARG A 80 11.87 -4.17 -13.23
CA ARG A 80 12.70 -5.39 -13.21
C ARG A 80 12.35 -6.34 -12.08
N TRP A 81 12.10 -5.79 -10.89
CA TRP A 81 11.92 -6.58 -9.66
C TRP A 81 10.55 -6.39 -9.00
N GLY A 82 9.75 -5.41 -9.43
CA GLY A 82 8.40 -5.24 -8.93
C GLY A 82 7.51 -6.40 -9.38
N ARG A 83 6.97 -7.12 -8.40
CA ARG A 83 5.96 -8.15 -8.65
C ARG A 83 4.57 -7.59 -8.41
N ASN A 84 3.69 -7.74 -9.39
CA ASN A 84 2.27 -7.58 -9.17
C ASN A 84 1.77 -8.77 -8.33
N VAL A 85 1.42 -8.52 -7.07
CA VAL A 85 0.82 -9.57 -6.23
C VAL A 85 -0.61 -9.78 -6.71
N THR A 86 -0.90 -10.98 -7.19
CA THR A 86 -2.24 -11.31 -7.69
C THR A 86 -3.25 -11.28 -6.55
N SER A 87 -4.52 -11.01 -6.84
CA SER A 87 -5.59 -11.03 -5.83
C SER A 87 -5.65 -12.36 -5.06
N LYS A 88 -5.34 -13.47 -5.74
CA LYS A 88 -5.23 -14.81 -5.12
C LYS A 88 -4.09 -14.87 -4.09
N GLU A 89 -2.89 -14.44 -4.45
CA GLU A 89 -1.74 -14.43 -3.54
C GLU A 89 -1.96 -13.48 -2.35
N GLN A 90 -2.61 -12.33 -2.56
CA GLN A 90 -3.00 -11.43 -1.47
C GLN A 90 -3.95 -12.12 -0.48
N GLN A 91 -4.93 -12.85 -0.99
CA GLN A 91 -5.87 -13.61 -0.18
C GLN A 91 -5.18 -14.72 0.61
N GLU A 92 -4.29 -15.48 -0.03
CA GLU A 92 -3.48 -16.51 0.62
C GLU A 92 -2.61 -15.92 1.74
N MET A 93 -2.00 -14.77 1.51
CA MET A 93 -1.22 -14.05 2.52
C MET A 93 -2.08 -13.57 3.71
N LYS A 94 -3.29 -13.07 3.42
CA LYS A 94 -4.27 -12.68 4.45
C LYS A 94 -4.72 -13.89 5.27
N GLU A 95 -4.97 -15.02 4.64
CA GLU A 95 -5.35 -16.25 5.33
C GLU A 95 -4.21 -16.81 6.17
N ALA A 96 -2.98 -16.80 5.65
CA ALA A 96 -1.79 -17.26 6.38
C ALA A 96 -1.53 -16.41 7.62
N SER A 97 -1.61 -15.08 7.51
CA SER A 97 -1.47 -14.17 8.66
C SER A 97 -2.56 -14.42 9.71
N PHE A 98 -3.81 -14.58 9.29
CA PHE A 98 -4.92 -14.88 10.20
C PHE A 98 -4.75 -16.23 10.93
N ARG A 99 -4.28 -17.26 10.22
CA ARG A 99 -3.96 -18.57 10.83
C ARG A 99 -2.84 -18.44 11.87
N SER A 100 -1.78 -17.70 11.55
CA SER A 100 -0.68 -17.46 12.48
C SER A 100 -1.14 -16.74 13.74
N GLU A 101 -1.97 -15.70 13.61
CA GLU A 101 -2.53 -14.99 14.76
C GLU A 101 -3.41 -15.90 15.62
N LYS A 102 -4.25 -16.73 15.00
CA LYS A 102 -5.03 -17.73 15.74
C LYS A 102 -4.18 -18.75 16.47
N GLU A 103 -3.11 -19.24 15.84
CA GLU A 103 -2.20 -20.20 16.47
C GLU A 103 -1.51 -19.58 17.70
N LYS A 104 -1.04 -18.33 17.59
CA LYS A 104 -0.47 -17.60 18.74
C LYS A 104 -1.48 -17.45 19.88
N LEU A 105 -2.74 -17.14 19.56
CA LEU A 105 -3.79 -17.05 20.56
C LEU A 105 -4.07 -18.40 21.24
N PHE A 106 -4.11 -19.48 20.47
CA PHE A 106 -4.33 -20.83 21.00
C PHE A 106 -3.20 -21.26 21.94
N ARG A 107 -1.94 -21.10 21.52
CA ARG A 107 -0.77 -21.38 22.37
C ARG A 107 -0.78 -20.57 23.68
N ARG A 108 -1.21 -19.30 23.64
CA ARG A 108 -1.37 -18.47 24.84
C ARG A 108 -2.46 -19.00 25.77
N LEU A 109 -3.56 -19.51 25.23
CA LEU A 109 -4.65 -20.10 26.02
C LEU A 109 -4.22 -21.42 26.65
N GLU A 110 -3.56 -22.30 25.89
CA GLU A 110 -3.01 -23.55 26.41
C GLU A 110 -2.05 -23.32 27.58
N HIS A 111 -1.11 -22.38 27.43
CA HIS A 111 -0.18 -22.02 28.50
C HIS A 111 -0.91 -21.52 29.76
N LYS A 112 -2.01 -20.78 29.62
CA LYS A 112 -2.79 -20.29 30.77
C LYS A 112 -3.62 -21.38 31.45
N LEU A 113 -4.04 -22.40 30.71
CA LEU A 113 -4.85 -23.53 31.22
C LEU A 113 -3.99 -24.68 31.76
N SER A 114 -2.69 -24.69 31.42
CA SER A 114 -1.69 -25.62 31.93
C SER A 114 -1.17 -25.26 33.33
N ILE A 115 -1.73 -24.23 33.96
CA ILE A 115 -1.48 -23.79 35.35
C ILE A 115 -2.75 -24.09 36.14
#